data_AF-A0A8J5TIZ3-F1
#
_entry.id   AF-A0A8J5TIZ3-F1
#
_cell.length_a   1.000
_cell.length_b   1.000
_cell.length_c   1.000
_cell.angle_alpha   90.00
_cell.angle_beta   90.00
_cell.angle_gamma   90.00
#
_symmetry.space_group_name_H-M   'P 1'
#
loop_
_entity.id
_entity.type
_entity.pdbx_description
1 polymer ?
#
loop_
_entity_poly.entity_id
_entity_poly.type
_entity_poly.pdbx_seq_one_letter_code
_entity_poly.pdbx_strand_id
1 'polypeptide(L)'
;MVHAKLIAEEALDLIIDITNHCRDYMERYFNLKEPLYFDFTHLVCRTAKPEMSVNRSLTDLSHEVHVDNCILQDSGECLRIPPAYTYRDYSALLYLNDEFEGGDFIFTHDRSGLSHE
;
A
#
# COMPACT_ATOMS: atom_id res chain seq x y z
N MET A 1 -6.39 -22.80 -1.34
CA MET A 1 -6.40 -21.59 -2.19
C MET A 1 -7.49 -21.77 -3.23
N VAL A 2 -8.32 -20.76 -3.47
CA VAL A 2 -9.43 -20.83 -4.44
C VAL A 2 -9.04 -19.98 -5.65
N HIS A 3 -8.84 -20.62 -6.80
CA HIS A 3 -8.59 -19.91 -8.06
C HIS A 3 -9.91 -19.69 -8.80
N ALA A 4 -10.30 -18.42 -8.93
CA ALA A 4 -11.56 -18.04 -9.57
C ALA A 4 -11.48 -18.00 -11.11
N LYS A 5 -10.36 -18.45 -11.72
CA LYS A 5 -10.09 -18.38 -13.17
C LYS A 5 -10.15 -16.97 -13.76
N LEU A 6 -9.87 -15.96 -12.94
CA LEU A 6 -9.79 -14.55 -13.36
C LEU A 6 -8.38 -14.16 -13.84
N ILE A 7 -7.37 -14.93 -13.47
CA ILE A 7 -5.95 -14.76 -13.87
C ILE A 7 -5.36 -16.13 -14.24
N ALA A 8 -4.24 -16.15 -14.96
CA ALA A 8 -3.49 -17.40 -15.21
C ALA A 8 -3.03 -18.03 -13.88
N GLU A 9 -2.91 -19.36 -13.84
CA GLU A 9 -2.50 -20.09 -12.63
C GLU A 9 -1.07 -19.71 -12.24
N GLU A 10 -0.17 -19.64 -13.22
CA GLU A 10 1.23 -19.29 -13.04
C GLU A 10 1.39 -17.86 -12.51
N ALA A 11 0.49 -16.95 -12.90
CA ALA A 11 0.48 -15.58 -12.39
C ALA A 11 -0.01 -15.52 -10.94
N LEU A 12 -1.00 -16.36 -10.57
CA LEU A 12 -1.45 -16.47 -9.19
C LEU A 12 -0.31 -16.99 -8.30
N ASP A 13 0.35 -18.07 -8.71
CA ASP A 13 1.47 -18.66 -7.98
C ASP A 13 2.58 -17.63 -7.75
N LEU A 14 2.97 -16.89 -8.80
CA LEU A 14 3.96 -15.84 -8.68
C LEU A 14 3.55 -14.73 -7.68
N ILE A 15 2.28 -14.31 -7.69
CA ILE A 15 1.78 -13.29 -6.76
C ILE A 15 1.83 -13.77 -5.31
N ILE A 16 1.50 -15.04 -5.05
CA ILE A 16 1.59 -15.61 -3.70
C ILE A 16 3.04 -15.78 -3.26
N ASP A 17 3.91 -16.26 -4.15
CA ASP A 17 5.32 -16.44 -3.85
C ASP A 17 5.99 -15.11 -3.50
N ILE A 18 5.73 -14.05 -4.28
CA ILE A 18 6.30 -12.74 -3.98
C ILE A 18 5.70 -12.13 -2.69
N THR A 19 4.40 -12.36 -2.45
CA THR A 19 3.74 -11.94 -1.21
C THR A 19 4.38 -12.59 0.02
N ASN A 20 4.65 -13.90 -0.03
CA ASN A 20 5.34 -14.62 1.05
C ASN A 20 6.77 -14.10 1.25
N HIS A 21 7.51 -13.84 0.17
CA HIS A 21 8.85 -13.25 0.28
C HIS A 21 8.83 -11.87 0.93
N CYS A 22 7.87 -11.01 0.60
CA CYS A 22 7.69 -9.71 1.25
C CYS A 22 7.39 -9.88 2.75
N ARG A 23 6.47 -10.78 3.12
CA ARG A 23 6.16 -11.08 4.52
C ARG A 23 7.42 -11.54 5.28
N ASP A 24 8.12 -12.54 4.76
CA ASP A 24 9.31 -13.11 5.39
C ASP A 24 10.45 -12.08 5.47
N TYR A 25 10.53 -11.13 4.52
CA TYR A 25 11.44 -9.99 4.61
C TYR A 25 11.05 -9.05 5.75
N MET A 26 9.78 -8.66 5.86
CA MET A 26 9.31 -7.77 6.94
C MET A 26 9.56 -8.38 8.32
N GLU A 27 9.22 -9.65 8.52
CA GLU A 27 9.44 -10.36 9.78
C GLU A 27 10.91 -10.32 10.22
N ARG A 28 11.84 -10.58 9.29
CA ARG A 28 13.28 -10.53 9.56
C ARG A 28 13.79 -9.11 9.74
N TYR A 29 13.37 -8.17 8.90
CA TYR A 29 13.81 -6.79 8.93
C TYR A 29 13.44 -6.11 10.25
N PHE A 30 12.21 -6.30 10.72
CA PHE A 30 11.74 -5.76 11.99
C PHE A 30 12.03 -6.68 13.20
N ASN A 31 12.66 -7.83 12.98
CA ASN A 31 12.98 -8.83 14.01
C ASN A 31 11.75 -9.20 14.86
N LEU A 32 10.65 -9.54 14.19
CA LEU A 32 9.38 -9.89 14.84
C LEU A 32 9.51 -11.21 15.58
N LYS A 33 8.87 -11.29 16.76
CA LYS A 33 8.85 -12.50 17.59
C LYS A 33 7.75 -13.48 17.18
N GLU A 34 6.70 -12.96 16.56
CA GLU A 34 5.53 -13.71 16.10
C GLU A 34 5.42 -13.61 14.59
N PRO A 35 4.95 -14.66 13.90
CA PRO A 35 4.75 -14.62 12.46
C PRO A 35 3.59 -13.68 12.08
N LEU A 36 3.70 -13.07 10.91
CA LEU A 36 2.63 -12.26 10.32
C LEU A 36 1.63 -13.16 9.59
N TYR A 37 0.36 -12.81 9.71
CA TYR A 37 -0.70 -13.39 8.89
C TYR A 37 -1.02 -12.44 7.74
N PHE A 38 -1.23 -13.01 6.57
CA PHE A 38 -1.58 -12.25 5.37
C PHE A 38 -3.08 -11.96 5.31
N ASP A 39 -3.44 -10.72 4.98
CA ASP A 39 -4.82 -10.30 4.76
C ASP A 39 -5.15 -10.32 3.25
N PHE A 40 -4.56 -9.42 2.46
CA PHE A 40 -4.68 -9.42 1.00
C PHE A 40 -3.50 -8.71 0.31
N THR A 41 -3.42 -8.88 -1.01
CA THR A 41 -2.47 -8.19 -1.90
C THR A 41 -3.29 -7.35 -2.88
N HIS A 42 -2.95 -6.07 -3.00
CA HIS A 42 -3.48 -5.18 -4.03
C HIS A 42 -2.46 -5.02 -5.15
N LEU A 43 -2.74 -5.64 -6.31
CA LEU A 43 -1.96 -5.40 -7.52
C LEU A 43 -2.56 -4.22 -8.29
N VAL A 44 -1.81 -3.14 -8.42
CA VAL A 44 -2.25 -1.92 -9.10
C VAL A 44 -1.27 -1.52 -10.19
N CYS A 45 -1.80 -1.03 -11.31
CA CYS A 45 -1.04 -0.34 -12.35
C CYS A 45 -1.66 1.05 -12.49
N ARG A 46 -0.85 2.11 -12.34
CA ARG A 46 -1.32 3.49 -12.36
C ARG A 46 -0.56 4.28 -13.41
N THR A 47 -1.28 5.09 -14.16
CA THR A 47 -0.71 5.99 -15.15
C THR A 47 -1.41 7.34 -15.04
N ALA A 48 -0.64 8.41 -15.19
CA ALA A 48 -1.19 9.76 -15.30
C ALA A 48 -2.22 9.84 -16.42
N LYS A 49 -3.33 10.56 -16.20
CA LYS A 49 -4.16 10.94 -17.33
C LYS A 49 -3.38 11.93 -18.22
N PRO A 50 -3.44 11.80 -19.57
CA PRO A 50 -2.67 12.66 -20.48
C PRO A 50 -2.89 14.16 -20.25
N GLU A 51 -4.11 14.56 -19.91
CA GLU A 51 -4.50 15.95 -19.64
C GLU A 51 -3.97 16.50 -18.31
N MET A 52 -3.57 15.62 -17.37
CA MET A 52 -3.05 16.02 -16.06
C MET A 52 -1.52 16.07 -16.03
N SER A 53 -0.81 15.44 -16.98
CA SER A 53 0.66 15.33 -16.94
C SER A 53 1.41 16.67 -17.03
N VAL A 54 0.79 17.73 -17.56
CA VAL A 54 1.47 19.00 -17.83
C VAL A 54 1.37 20.00 -16.67
N ASN A 55 0.37 19.89 -15.78
CA ASN A 55 0.11 20.86 -14.70
C ASN A 55 -0.37 20.17 -13.40
N ARG A 56 0.41 19.23 -12.87
CA ARG A 56 0.08 18.63 -11.56
C ARG A 56 0.52 19.54 -10.42
N SER A 57 -0.40 19.79 -9.51
CA SER A 57 -0.09 20.37 -8.20
C SER A 57 0.63 19.34 -7.34
N LEU A 58 1.49 19.78 -6.42
CA LEU A 58 2.06 18.91 -5.37
C LEU A 58 0.99 18.26 -4.49
N THR A 59 -0.24 18.79 -4.48
CA THR A 59 -1.40 18.24 -3.78
C THR A 59 -2.18 17.20 -4.60
N ASP A 60 -1.79 16.94 -5.85
CA ASP A 60 -2.47 15.99 -6.73
C ASP A 60 -1.97 14.56 -6.47
N LEU A 61 -2.42 14.01 -5.35
CA LEU A 61 -2.03 12.68 -4.89
C LEU A 61 -2.72 11.60 -5.74
N SER A 62 -1.94 10.66 -6.27
CA SER A 62 -2.50 9.50 -6.97
C SER A 62 -3.33 8.59 -6.06
N HIS A 63 -3.07 8.65 -4.76
CA HIS A 63 -3.80 7.97 -3.70
C HIS A 63 -3.92 8.91 -2.51
N GLU A 64 -5.12 9.02 -1.93
CA GLU A 64 -5.31 9.86 -0.76
C GLU A 64 -4.47 9.37 0.43
N VAL A 65 -4.00 10.33 1.23
CA VAL A 65 -3.32 10.05 2.49
C VAL A 65 -4.28 9.31 3.41
N HIS A 66 -3.85 8.14 3.89
CA HIS A 66 -4.63 7.33 4.82
C HIS A 66 -3.71 6.55 5.76
N VAL A 67 -4.32 5.93 6.76
CA VAL A 67 -3.67 5.00 7.68
C VAL A 67 -4.34 3.64 7.51
N ASP A 68 -3.56 2.57 7.41
CA ASP A 68 -4.09 1.26 7.03
C ASP A 68 -4.92 0.56 8.12
N ASN A 69 -4.76 0.94 9.39
CA ASN A 69 -5.35 0.22 10.53
C ASN A 69 -6.25 1.06 11.43
N CYS A 70 -6.59 2.29 11.05
CA CYS A 70 -7.50 3.13 11.84
C CYS A 70 -8.24 4.14 11.00
N ILE A 71 -9.27 4.73 11.61
CA ILE A 71 -9.94 5.91 11.07
C ILE A 71 -9.19 7.13 11.60
N LEU A 72 -8.26 7.66 10.81
CA LEU A 72 -7.61 8.93 11.10
C LEU A 72 -8.70 10.00 11.22
N GLN A 73 -8.65 10.87 12.23
CA GLN A 73 -9.54 12.01 12.44
C GLN A 73 -8.83 13.32 12.08
N ASP A 74 -9.58 14.40 11.87
CA ASP A 74 -9.01 15.73 11.61
C ASP A 74 -8.19 16.28 12.80
N SER A 75 -8.47 15.78 14.01
CA SER A 75 -7.68 16.05 15.21
C SER A 75 -6.31 15.37 15.21
N GLY A 76 -6.03 14.49 14.25
CA GLY A 76 -4.87 13.58 14.25
C GLY A 76 -5.08 12.30 15.06
N GLU A 77 -6.23 12.12 15.70
CA GLU A 77 -6.55 10.90 16.44
C GLU A 77 -6.77 9.71 15.49
N CYS A 78 -6.22 8.55 15.83
CA CYS A 78 -6.27 7.33 15.04
C CYS A 78 -7.22 6.32 15.72
N LEU A 79 -8.50 6.36 15.35
CA LEU A 79 -9.53 5.53 15.99
C LEU A 79 -9.47 4.08 15.48
N ARG A 80 -9.01 3.16 16.33
CA ARG A 80 -8.94 1.72 16.05
C ARG A 80 -10.28 1.03 16.36
N ILE A 81 -11.31 1.38 15.59
CA ILE A 81 -12.67 0.83 15.70
C ILE A 81 -13.20 0.39 14.33
N PRO A 82 -14.19 -0.50 14.26
CA PRO A 82 -14.87 -0.80 13.00
C PRO A 82 -15.37 0.48 12.30
N PRO A 83 -15.25 0.60 10.97
CA PRO A 83 -14.85 -0.43 10.00
C PRO A 83 -13.34 -0.52 9.71
N ALA A 84 -12.46 0.08 10.51
CA ALA A 84 -11.02 -0.01 10.27
C ALA A 84 -10.50 -1.44 10.43
N TYR A 85 -9.51 -1.78 9.62
CA TYR A 85 -8.80 -3.06 9.67
C TYR A 85 -7.73 -3.01 10.76
N THR A 86 -8.18 -3.01 12.02
CA THR A 86 -7.34 -2.74 13.20
C THR A 86 -6.20 -3.74 13.43
N TYR A 87 -6.23 -4.89 12.75
CA TYR A 87 -5.23 -5.95 12.81
C TYR A 87 -4.09 -5.79 11.80
N ARG A 88 -4.13 -4.79 10.90
CA ARG A 88 -3.10 -4.57 9.88
C ARG A 88 -1.99 -3.66 10.38
N ASP A 89 -1.04 -4.19 11.12
CA ASP A 89 0.06 -3.37 11.66
C ASP A 89 1.22 -3.16 10.67
N TYR A 90 1.29 -3.97 9.61
CA TYR A 90 2.41 -3.99 8.67
C TYR A 90 1.89 -4.03 7.23
N SER A 91 2.42 -3.14 6.40
CA SER A 91 2.18 -3.08 4.96
C SER A 91 3.51 -3.12 4.20
N ALA A 92 3.56 -3.83 3.09
CA ALA A 92 4.68 -3.83 2.16
C ALA A 92 4.26 -3.24 0.82
N LEU A 93 5.13 -2.43 0.22
CA LEU A 93 4.97 -1.96 -1.15
C LEU A 93 6.12 -2.51 -1.99
N LEU A 94 5.78 -3.20 -3.09
CA LEU A 94 6.74 -3.69 -4.07
C LEU A 94 6.49 -3.02 -5.40
N TYR A 95 7.48 -2.27 -5.89
CA TYR A 95 7.47 -1.72 -7.24
C TYR A 95 7.92 -2.82 -8.22
N LEU A 96 7.13 -3.04 -9.27
CA LEU A 96 7.40 -4.04 -10.31
C LEU A 96 8.00 -3.44 -11.59
N ASN A 97 8.12 -2.12 -11.65
CA ASN A 97 8.74 -1.38 -12.75
C ASN A 97 9.61 -0.28 -12.13
N ASP A 98 10.70 0.08 -12.81
CA ASP A 98 11.64 1.09 -12.31
C ASP A 98 11.58 2.40 -13.12
N GLU A 99 10.84 2.43 -14.24
CA GLU A 99 10.80 3.57 -15.16
C GLU A 99 9.41 4.25 -15.17
N PHE A 100 9.12 5.03 -14.13
CA PHE A 100 7.93 5.87 -14.07
C PHE A 100 8.23 7.21 -13.37
N GLU A 101 7.43 8.23 -13.70
CA GLU A 101 7.53 9.56 -13.11
C GLU A 101 6.41 9.80 -12.09
N GLY A 102 6.78 10.25 -10.89
CA GLY A 102 5.90 10.35 -9.72
C GLY A 102 5.65 8.98 -9.06
N GLY A 103 4.55 8.83 -8.32
CA GLY A 103 4.24 7.57 -7.63
C GLY A 103 5.12 7.29 -6.40
N ASP A 104 5.78 8.33 -5.90
CA ASP A 104 6.57 8.29 -4.68
C ASP A 104 5.72 7.85 -3.49
N PHE A 105 6.31 7.02 -2.64
CA PHE A 105 5.73 6.65 -1.37
C PHE A 105 6.14 7.68 -0.33
N ILE A 106 5.15 8.38 0.24
CA ILE A 106 5.37 9.47 1.19
C ILE A 106 4.82 9.13 2.57
N PHE A 107 5.51 9.62 3.60
CA PHE A 107 4.96 9.76 4.94
C PHE A 107 4.67 11.24 5.20
N THR A 108 3.57 11.53 5.86
CA THR A 108 3.14 12.91 6.14
C THR A 108 2.41 12.96 7.48
N HIS A 109 2.41 14.14 8.11
CA HIS A 109 1.72 14.37 9.38
C HIS A 109 0.29 14.85 9.22
N ASP A 110 -0.14 15.19 8.00
CA ASP A 110 -1.47 15.70 7.71
C ASP A 110 -2.10 15.03 6.48
N ARG A 111 -3.42 15.18 6.32
CA ARG A 111 -4.14 14.53 5.21
C ARG A 111 -3.95 15.19 3.85
N SER A 112 -3.43 16.42 3.79
CA SER A 112 -3.16 17.11 2.53
C SER A 112 -1.91 16.60 1.84
N GLY A 113 -1.04 15.88 2.57
CA GLY A 113 0.24 15.42 2.05
C GLY A 113 1.27 16.53 1.88
N LEU A 114 0.99 17.77 2.30
CA LEU A 114 1.89 18.91 2.11
C LEU A 114 3.06 18.94 3.10
N SER A 115 2.97 18.22 4.21
CA SER A 115 4.04 18.09 5.21
C SER A 115 4.92 16.86 5.00
N HIS A 116 4.95 16.28 3.80
CA HIS A 116 5.88 15.19 3.52
C HIS A 116 7.32 15.68 3.59
N GLU A 117 8.17 14.92 4.29
CA GLU A 117 9.63 15.11 4.30
C GLU A 117 10.28 14.46 3.07
#